data_AF-A0A7R8CD71-F1
#
_entry.id   AF-A0A7R8CD71-F1
#
_cell.length_a   1.000
_cell.length_b   1.000
_cell.length_c   1.000
_cell.angle_alpha   90.00
_cell.angle_beta   90.00
_cell.angle_gamma   90.00
#
_symmetry.space_group_name_H-M   'P 1'
#
loop_
_entity.id
_entity.type
_entity.pdbx_description
1 polymer ?
#
loop_
_entity_poly.entity_id
_entity_poly.type
_entity_poly.pdbx_seq_one_letter_code
_entity_poly.pdbx_strand_id
1 'polypeptide(L)'
;MKSSILQALWRRVHFRGYASKKRLEFVSSTSSSNPIKSSPFKPSSIAVPLATFALGVWQTKRRTWKLNLIQELTESQNKPPIELPATPEECRSVEYQKSLIKNGGDVHSSSGLMGSNSSSGWWCVNPFKLSNRDEVILINRGWIPLNSPEGYNQEKNQYTPPIKPDAEVIHTRNVPVIAEKLGTSPIYLDSCETVPGGPIGGQTRVTLANDHFSYMLTWFSLSGITFYMWLKKFALRK
;
A
#
# COMPACT_ATOMS: atom_id res chain seq x y z
N MET A 1 2.38 26.98 -4.52
CA MET A 1 0.96 27.43 -4.51
C MET A 1 0.18 26.90 -5.74
N LYS A 2 0.22 25.59 -6.02
CA LYS A 2 -0.49 24.96 -7.17
C LYS A 2 -1.08 23.57 -6.83
N SER A 3 -1.44 23.30 -5.57
CA SER A 3 -2.00 21.99 -5.16
C SER A 3 -3.40 22.04 -4.54
N SER A 4 -4.01 23.22 -4.41
CA SER A 4 -5.31 23.37 -3.71
C SER A 4 -6.54 23.18 -4.61
N ILE A 5 -6.46 23.56 -5.89
CA ILE A 5 -7.62 23.52 -6.81
C ILE A 5 -7.95 22.08 -7.25
N LEU A 6 -6.93 21.21 -7.39
CA LEU A 6 -7.14 19.82 -7.81
C LEU A 6 -7.66 18.92 -6.68
N GLN A 7 -7.45 19.28 -5.41
CA GLN A 7 -8.02 18.55 -4.28
C GLN A 7 -9.51 18.90 -4.04
N ALA A 8 -9.96 20.11 -4.41
CA ALA A 8 -11.34 20.56 -4.24
C ALA A 8 -12.33 19.89 -5.23
N LEU A 9 -11.87 19.51 -6.43
CA LEU A 9 -12.73 18.87 -7.44
C LEU A 9 -12.95 17.37 -7.19
N TRP A 10 -12.02 16.69 -6.51
CA TRP A 10 -12.13 15.25 -6.25
C TRP A 10 -13.14 14.91 -5.13
N ARG A 11 -13.36 15.81 -4.17
CA ARG A 11 -14.33 15.61 -3.06
C ARG A 11 -15.81 15.77 -3.46
N ARG A 12 -16.11 16.33 -4.63
CA ARG A 12 -17.49 16.71 -5.01
C ARG A 12 -18.30 15.61 -5.74
N VAL A 13 -17.67 14.48 -6.06
CA VAL A 13 -18.30 13.40 -6.86
C VAL A 13 -18.85 12.25 -5.98
N HIS A 14 -18.49 12.17 -4.70
CA HIS A 14 -18.80 10.99 -3.87
C HIS A 14 -19.83 11.18 -2.74
N PHE A 15 -20.57 12.28 -2.70
CA PHE A 15 -21.69 12.43 -1.75
C PHE A 15 -22.92 13.03 -2.44
N ARG A 16 -23.81 12.17 -2.95
CA ARG A 16 -25.24 12.46 -2.99
C ARG A 16 -26.01 11.23 -2.54
N GLY A 17 -26.58 11.40 -1.36
CA GLY A 17 -27.24 10.37 -0.58
C GLY A 17 -28.57 9.90 -1.15
N TYR A 18 -28.97 8.80 -0.53
CA TYR A 18 -30.23 8.10 -0.59
C TYR A 18 -31.46 8.98 -0.26
N ALA A 19 -32.61 8.43 -0.72
CA ALA A 19 -33.97 8.60 -0.21
C ALA A 19 -34.88 9.65 -0.89
N SER A 20 -35.79 9.15 -1.73
CA SER A 20 -37.22 9.46 -1.61
C SER A 20 -38.04 8.36 -2.29
N LYS A 21 -38.69 7.50 -1.50
CA LYS A 21 -39.72 6.55 -1.98
C LYS A 21 -40.98 7.35 -2.30
N LYS A 22 -41.25 7.63 -3.57
CA LYS A 22 -42.60 8.02 -4.02
C LYS A 22 -43.41 6.74 -4.27
N ARG A 23 -44.55 6.64 -3.57
CA ARG A 23 -45.61 5.65 -3.76
C ARG A 23 -46.10 5.74 -5.22
N LEU A 24 -46.02 4.63 -5.95
CA LEU A 24 -46.51 4.52 -7.32
C LEU A 24 -48.00 4.18 -7.28
N GLU A 25 -48.84 5.07 -7.79
CA GLU A 25 -50.23 4.75 -8.12
C GLU A 25 -50.26 4.07 -9.50
N PHE A 26 -50.93 2.93 -9.56
CA PHE A 26 -51.03 2.12 -10.77
C PHE A 26 -52.14 2.67 -11.66
N VAL A 27 -51.80 3.53 -12.61
CA VAL A 27 -52.71 3.97 -13.67
C VAL A 27 -52.55 3.03 -14.86
N SER A 28 -53.61 2.26 -15.17
CA SER A 28 -53.65 1.38 -16.33
C SER A 28 -53.86 2.19 -17.61
N SER A 29 -52.79 2.56 -18.29
CA SER A 29 -52.85 3.12 -19.65
C SER A 29 -52.64 2.00 -20.68
N THR A 30 -53.67 1.75 -21.48
CA THR A 30 -53.69 0.84 -22.63
C THR A 30 -52.56 1.17 -23.62
N SER A 31 -51.69 0.19 -23.86
CA SER A 31 -50.52 0.28 -24.75
C SER A 31 -50.96 0.29 -26.23
N SER A 32 -50.95 1.46 -26.85
CA SER A 32 -50.89 1.61 -28.31
C SER A 32 -49.46 1.30 -28.78
N SER A 33 -49.25 0.16 -29.45
CA SER A 33 -47.95 -0.23 -29.99
C SER A 33 -47.57 0.66 -31.18
N ASN A 34 -46.82 1.72 -30.92
CA ASN A 34 -46.16 2.47 -31.99
C ASN A 34 -45.00 1.65 -32.57
N PRO A 35 -44.89 1.49 -33.91
CA PRO A 35 -43.74 0.82 -34.49
C PRO A 35 -42.47 1.61 -34.19
N ILE A 36 -41.46 0.95 -33.63
CA ILE A 36 -40.14 1.52 -33.34
C ILE A 36 -39.51 1.91 -34.69
N LYS A 37 -39.64 3.18 -35.09
CA LYS A 37 -38.85 3.74 -36.20
C LYS A 37 -37.39 3.64 -35.79
N SER A 38 -36.64 2.76 -36.45
CA SER A 38 -35.20 2.61 -36.26
C SER A 38 -34.52 3.93 -36.62
N SER A 39 -34.17 4.72 -35.61
CA SER A 39 -33.37 5.93 -35.78
C SER A 39 -32.11 5.56 -36.57
N PRO A 40 -31.75 6.27 -37.65
CA PRO A 40 -30.47 6.07 -38.28
C PRO A 40 -29.40 6.37 -37.22
N PHE A 41 -28.63 5.35 -36.84
CA PHE A 41 -27.50 5.51 -35.92
C PHE A 41 -26.58 6.58 -36.51
N LYS A 42 -26.57 7.77 -35.90
CA LYS A 42 -25.72 8.89 -36.33
C LYS A 42 -24.25 8.45 -36.29
N PRO A 43 -23.38 8.92 -37.21
CA PRO A 43 -21.95 8.59 -37.24
C PRO A 43 -21.15 9.03 -35.98
N SER A 44 -21.82 9.62 -34.98
CA SER A 44 -21.28 9.99 -33.67
C SER A 44 -20.82 8.81 -32.78
N SER A 45 -20.93 7.57 -33.23
CA SER A 45 -20.50 6.36 -32.50
C SER A 45 -18.97 6.13 -32.46
N ILE A 46 -18.14 7.11 -32.79
CA ILE A 46 -16.68 7.05 -32.58
C ILE A 46 -16.27 7.34 -31.12
N ALA A 47 -17.18 7.86 -30.30
CA ALA A 47 -16.91 8.21 -28.91
C ALA A 47 -16.45 7.00 -28.08
N VAL A 48 -17.01 5.81 -28.33
CA VAL A 48 -16.66 4.57 -27.60
C VAL A 48 -15.20 4.16 -27.84
N PRO A 49 -14.74 3.93 -29.10
CA PRO A 49 -13.34 3.56 -29.33
C PRO A 49 -12.37 4.63 -28.82
N LEU A 50 -12.68 5.92 -28.97
CA LEU A 50 -11.86 7.01 -28.44
C LEU A 50 -11.75 6.99 -26.91
N ALA A 51 -12.86 6.77 -26.21
CA ALA A 51 -12.87 6.69 -24.76
C ALA A 51 -12.08 5.47 -24.25
N THR A 52 -12.27 4.30 -24.86
CA THR A 52 -11.54 3.09 -24.48
C THR A 52 -10.05 3.17 -24.81
N PHE A 53 -9.69 3.85 -25.90
CA PHE A 53 -8.29 4.14 -26.24
C PHE A 53 -7.65 5.08 -25.22
N ALA A 54 -8.35 6.16 -24.87
CA ALA A 54 -7.88 7.10 -23.84
C ALA A 54 -7.69 6.42 -22.48
N LEU A 55 -8.59 5.51 -22.10
CA LEU A 55 -8.44 4.67 -20.91
C LEU A 55 -7.23 3.73 -21.01
N GLY A 56 -7.00 3.10 -22.17
CA GLY A 56 -5.81 2.30 -22.42
C GLY A 56 -4.51 3.10 -22.25
N VAL A 57 -4.45 4.31 -22.82
CA VAL A 57 -3.31 5.22 -22.68
C VAL A 57 -3.10 5.64 -21.22
N TRP A 58 -4.17 5.95 -20.49
CA TRP A 58 -4.08 6.29 -19.08
C TRP A 58 -3.54 5.12 -18.24
N GLN A 59 -4.02 3.90 -18.50
CA GLN A 59 -3.51 2.70 -17.83
C GLN A 59 -2.02 2.46 -18.10
N THR A 60 -1.54 2.69 -19.33
CA THR A 60 -0.11 2.62 -19.65
C THR A 60 0.70 3.63 -18.85
N LYS A 61 0.27 4.90 -18.81
CA LYS A 61 0.92 5.94 -18.01
C LYS A 61 0.94 5.59 -16.52
N ARG A 62 -0.19 5.11 -16.00
CA ARG A 62 -0.34 4.71 -14.60
C ARG A 62 0.57 3.54 -14.25
N ARG A 63 0.71 2.57 -15.15
CA ARG A 63 1.65 1.45 -15.01
C ARG A 63 3.10 1.93 -15.02
N THR A 64 3.49 2.77 -15.97
CA THR A 64 4.88 3.28 -16.04
C THR A 64 5.24 4.04 -14.76
N TRP A 65 4.35 4.87 -14.24
CA TRP A 65 4.54 5.51 -12.94
C TRP A 65 4.76 4.50 -11.81
N LYS A 66 3.94 3.45 -11.73
CA LYS A 66 4.11 2.38 -10.75
C LYS A 66 5.44 1.63 -10.91
N LEU A 67 5.84 1.34 -12.14
CA LEU A 67 7.10 0.65 -12.41
C LEU A 67 8.30 1.48 -12.00
N ASN A 68 8.28 2.79 -12.30
CA ASN A 68 9.33 3.70 -11.86
C ASN A 68 9.41 3.75 -10.33
N LEU A 69 8.27 3.73 -9.63
CA LEU A 69 8.25 3.67 -8.16
C LEU A 69 8.82 2.37 -7.61
N ILE A 70 8.48 1.23 -8.22
CA ILE A 70 9.04 -0.08 -7.85
C ILE A 70 10.55 -0.09 -8.09
N GLN A 71 10.98 0.45 -9.22
CA GLN A 71 12.40 0.55 -9.56
C GLN A 71 13.14 1.41 -8.55
N GLU A 72 12.65 2.61 -8.23
CA GLU A 72 13.24 3.51 -7.24
C GLU A 72 13.36 2.85 -5.86
N LEU A 73 12.31 2.15 -5.41
CA LEU A 73 12.34 1.41 -4.14
C LEU A 73 13.36 0.27 -4.18
N THR A 74 13.42 -0.47 -5.29
CA THR A 74 14.37 -1.58 -5.47
C THR A 74 15.81 -1.07 -5.51
N GLU A 75 16.06 0.04 -6.19
CA GLU A 75 17.36 0.71 -6.22
C GLU A 75 17.77 1.18 -4.82
N SER A 76 16.85 1.82 -4.09
CA SER A 76 17.09 2.28 -2.72
C SER A 76 17.46 1.12 -1.77
N GLN A 77 16.78 -0.02 -1.89
CA GLN A 77 17.06 -1.22 -1.09
C GLN A 77 18.39 -1.89 -1.42
N ASN A 78 18.86 -1.75 -2.67
CA ASN A 78 20.11 -2.33 -3.15
C ASN A 78 21.33 -1.43 -2.96
N LYS A 79 21.16 -0.17 -2.52
CA LYS A 79 22.28 0.72 -2.19
C LYS A 79 23.14 0.11 -1.08
N PRO A 80 24.47 0.38 -1.09
CA PRO A 80 25.34 -0.10 -0.03
C PRO A 80 24.83 0.42 1.33
N PRO A 81 24.90 -0.42 2.37
CA PRO A 81 24.49 -0.01 3.70
C PRO A 81 25.25 1.24 4.17
N ILE A 82 24.52 2.23 4.69
CA ILE A 82 25.09 3.49 5.22
C ILE A 82 25.03 3.54 6.73
N GLU A 83 25.86 4.38 7.34
CA GLU A 83 25.73 4.69 8.77
C GLU A 83 24.41 5.44 9.02
N LEU A 84 23.79 5.21 10.18
CA LEU A 84 22.51 5.82 10.53
C LEU A 84 22.67 7.35 10.61
N PRO A 85 21.89 8.14 9.85
CA PRO A 85 21.94 9.61 9.90
C PRO A 85 21.70 10.17 11.30
N ALA A 86 22.12 11.41 11.54
CA ALA A 86 22.10 12.02 12.88
C ALA A 86 20.74 12.55 13.29
N THR A 87 19.87 12.84 12.31
CA THR A 87 18.59 13.47 12.57
C THR A 87 17.44 12.66 11.97
N PRO A 88 16.25 12.64 12.62
CA PRO A 88 15.07 12.00 12.06
C PRO A 88 14.68 12.55 10.66
N GLU A 89 15.01 13.81 10.36
CA GLU A 89 14.74 14.40 9.04
C GLU A 89 15.63 13.80 7.95
N GLU A 90 16.93 13.60 8.23
CA GLU A 90 17.83 12.91 7.33
C GLU A 90 17.43 11.44 7.14
N CYS A 91 16.93 10.78 8.19
CA CYS A 91 16.43 9.40 8.10
C CYS A 91 15.28 9.24 7.09
N ARG A 92 14.43 10.27 6.88
CA ARG A 92 13.38 10.24 5.85
C ARG A 92 13.94 10.15 4.43
N SER A 93 15.12 10.72 4.20
CA SER A 93 15.75 10.65 2.87
C SER A 93 16.30 9.25 2.53
N VAL A 94 16.40 8.37 3.53
CA VAL A 94 16.96 7.02 3.43
C VAL A 94 15.99 5.93 3.92
N GLU A 95 14.69 6.21 3.92
CA GLU A 95 13.60 5.41 4.52
C GLU A 95 13.50 3.95 4.00
N TYR A 96 14.19 3.61 2.90
CA TYR A 96 14.21 2.27 2.31
C TYR A 96 15.61 1.72 2.07
N GLN A 97 16.64 2.40 2.59
CA GLN A 97 18.03 2.00 2.45
C GLN A 97 18.49 1.20 3.67
N LYS A 98 19.34 0.20 3.44
CA LYS A 98 19.94 -0.57 4.53
C LYS A 98 20.87 0.32 5.34
N SER A 99 20.87 0.15 6.66
CA SER A 99 21.82 0.83 7.54
C SER A 99 22.70 -0.17 8.29
N LEU A 100 23.98 0.19 8.49
CA LEU A 100 24.90 -0.56 9.33
C LEU A 100 24.87 -0.02 10.75
N ILE A 101 24.40 -0.84 11.67
CA ILE A 101 24.60 -0.63 13.10
C ILE A 101 25.82 -1.46 13.49
N LYS A 102 26.95 -0.80 13.73
CA LYS A 102 28.20 -1.48 14.10
C LYS A 102 28.22 -1.92 15.56
N ASN A 103 27.66 -1.13 16.47
CA ASN A 103 27.71 -1.35 17.92
C ASN A 103 26.50 -0.69 18.62
N GLY A 104 25.94 -1.37 19.62
CA GLY A 104 24.83 -0.88 20.45
C GLY A 104 24.22 -2.02 21.28
N GLY A 105 23.31 -1.69 22.19
CA GLY A 105 22.72 -2.67 23.12
C GLY A 105 21.22 -2.45 23.33
N ASP A 106 20.49 -3.55 23.52
CA ASP A 106 19.06 -3.50 23.86
C ASP A 106 18.86 -2.88 25.25
N VAL A 107 17.92 -1.94 25.35
CA VAL A 107 17.50 -1.40 26.64
C VAL A 107 16.55 -2.42 27.28
N HIS A 108 17.08 -3.18 28.24
CA HIS A 108 16.44 -4.37 28.82
C HIS A 108 15.11 -4.12 29.57
N SER A 109 14.70 -2.87 29.76
CA SER A 109 13.57 -2.51 30.63
C SER A 109 12.19 -2.49 29.94
N SER A 110 12.13 -2.49 28.61
CA SER A 110 10.92 -2.08 27.90
C SER A 110 10.87 -2.68 26.48
N SER A 111 10.07 -3.72 26.28
CA SER A 111 9.81 -4.32 24.97
C SER A 111 8.34 -4.16 24.60
N GLY A 112 8.05 -3.75 23.35
CA GLY A 112 6.70 -3.60 22.83
C GLY A 112 6.34 -4.73 21.86
N LEU A 113 5.17 -5.33 22.05
CA LEU A 113 4.59 -6.24 21.07
C LEU A 113 3.70 -5.47 20.11
N MET A 114 3.88 -5.69 18.81
CA MET A 114 3.00 -5.17 17.78
C MET A 114 2.18 -6.31 17.15
N GLY A 115 0.86 -6.21 17.27
CA GLY A 115 -0.08 -7.25 16.84
C GLY A 115 -0.22 -7.35 15.31
N SER A 116 -0.55 -8.55 14.82
CA SER A 116 -0.94 -8.81 13.43
C SER A 116 -2.45 -9.00 13.31
N ASN A 117 -3.02 -8.60 12.17
CA ASN A 117 -4.45 -8.74 11.86
C ASN A 117 -4.83 -10.10 11.23
N SER A 118 -3.87 -10.95 10.85
CA SER A 118 -4.18 -12.15 10.03
C SER A 118 -3.31 -13.38 10.25
N SER A 119 -2.27 -13.31 11.08
CA SER A 119 -1.42 -14.45 11.43
C SER A 119 -1.23 -14.43 12.95
N SER A 120 -1.58 -15.52 13.62
CA SER A 120 -1.43 -15.66 15.07
C SER A 120 0.05 -15.58 15.47
N GLY A 121 0.51 -14.38 15.83
CA GLY A 121 1.87 -14.07 16.26
C GLY A 121 2.07 -12.57 16.45
N TRP A 122 3.30 -12.18 16.78
CA TRP A 122 3.63 -10.82 17.21
C TRP A 122 4.90 -10.31 16.53
N TRP A 123 4.90 -9.03 16.16
CA TRP A 123 6.13 -8.30 15.83
C TRP A 123 6.78 -7.81 17.12
N CYS A 124 8.08 -8.05 17.26
CA CYS A 124 8.83 -7.61 18.43
C CYS A 124 9.59 -6.34 18.11
N VAL A 125 9.20 -5.24 18.76
CA VAL A 125 9.84 -3.93 18.61
C VAL A 125 10.47 -3.54 19.93
N ASN A 126 11.79 -3.36 19.93
CA ASN A 126 12.56 -3.02 21.11
C ASN A 126 13.26 -1.66 20.97
N PRO A 127 13.35 -0.89 22.06
CA PRO A 127 14.27 0.21 22.20
C PRO A 127 15.72 -0.29 22.19
N PHE A 128 16.52 0.29 21.30
CA PHE A 128 17.93 -0.02 21.14
C PHE A 128 18.76 1.24 21.35
N LYS A 129 19.70 1.18 22.28
CA LYS A 129 20.61 2.29 22.56
C LYS A 129 21.83 2.16 21.65
N LEU A 130 22.05 3.20 20.84
CA LEU A 130 23.24 3.31 20.00
C LEU A 130 24.48 3.52 20.87
N SER A 131 25.62 2.89 20.55
CA SER A 131 26.84 3.08 21.34
C SER A 131 27.56 4.39 21.01
N ASN A 132 27.34 4.93 19.81
CA ASN A 132 27.98 6.13 19.29
C ASN A 132 27.21 7.42 19.61
N ARG A 133 25.96 7.34 20.05
CA ARG A 133 25.09 8.48 20.38
C ARG A 133 24.23 8.16 21.60
N ASP A 134 23.90 9.16 22.41
CA ASP A 134 22.97 8.99 23.54
C ASP A 134 21.50 9.04 23.07
N GLU A 135 21.19 8.28 22.02
CA GLU A 135 19.87 8.19 21.42
C GLU A 135 19.39 6.73 21.47
N VAL A 136 18.11 6.57 21.80
CA VAL A 136 17.43 5.28 21.80
C VAL A 136 16.49 5.25 20.60
N ILE A 137 16.65 4.26 19.75
CA ILE A 137 15.86 4.08 18.51
C ILE A 137 14.99 2.83 18.63
N LEU A 138 14.01 2.69 17.73
CA LEU A 138 13.18 1.49 17.64
C LEU A 138 13.79 0.50 16.64
N ILE A 139 14.00 -0.73 17.08
CA ILE A 139 14.39 -1.84 16.21
C ILE A 139 13.30 -2.90 16.21
N ASN A 140 12.78 -3.20 15.03
CA ASN A 140 11.98 -4.38 14.78
C ASN A 140 12.91 -5.59 14.69
N ARG A 141 12.85 -6.45 15.70
CA ARG A 141 13.63 -7.70 15.74
C ARG A 141 13.06 -8.77 14.83
N GLY A 142 11.79 -8.63 14.45
CA GLY A 142 11.13 -9.54 13.52
C GLY A 142 9.87 -10.15 14.09
N TRP A 143 9.44 -11.23 13.44
CA TRP A 143 8.19 -11.91 13.74
C TRP A 143 8.37 -13.11 14.66
N ILE A 144 7.51 -13.23 15.67
CA ILE A 144 7.39 -14.41 16.53
C ILE A 144 6.05 -15.10 16.24
N PRO A 145 6.05 -16.36 15.77
CA PRO A 145 4.82 -17.14 15.60
C PRO A 145 4.26 -17.58 16.96
N LEU A 146 2.93 -17.51 17.13
CA LEU A 146 2.25 -17.95 18.38
C LEU A 146 2.44 -19.44 18.66
N ASN A 147 2.53 -20.25 17.59
CA ASN A 147 2.74 -21.70 17.66
C ASN A 147 4.19 -22.09 17.35
N SER A 148 5.17 -21.36 17.90
CA SER A 148 6.58 -21.75 17.72
C SER A 148 6.84 -23.13 18.34
N PRO A 149 7.32 -24.13 17.58
CA PRO A 149 7.54 -25.49 18.08
C PRO A 149 8.60 -25.57 19.19
N GLU A 150 9.50 -24.60 19.28
CA GLU A 150 10.51 -24.52 20.35
C GLU A 150 10.01 -23.73 21.58
N GLY A 151 8.83 -23.10 21.49
CA GLY A 151 8.41 -22.06 22.43
C GLY A 151 9.33 -20.84 22.29
N TYR A 152 8.76 -19.64 22.25
CA TYR A 152 9.62 -18.45 22.32
C TYR A 152 10.28 -18.38 23.71
N ASN A 153 11.53 -18.83 23.81
CA ASN A 153 12.26 -18.87 25.06
C ASN A 153 12.94 -17.52 25.29
N GLN A 154 12.26 -16.68 26.08
CA GLN A 154 12.70 -15.31 26.37
C GLN A 154 14.03 -15.27 27.14
N GLU A 155 14.30 -16.28 27.97
CA GLU A 155 15.50 -16.35 28.79
C GLU A 155 16.76 -16.75 28.00
N LYS A 156 16.59 -17.49 26.90
CA LYS A 156 17.71 -17.88 26.02
C LYS A 156 18.07 -16.83 24.97
N ASN A 157 17.19 -15.86 24.72
CA ASN A 157 17.41 -14.84 23.70
C ASN A 157 18.11 -13.61 24.30
N GLN A 158 19.45 -13.59 24.22
CA GLN A 158 20.28 -12.45 24.64
C GLN A 158 19.92 -11.13 23.93
N TYR A 159 19.18 -11.20 22.82
CA TYR A 159 18.82 -10.08 21.95
C TYR A 159 17.37 -9.58 22.12
N THR A 160 16.60 -10.16 23.05
CA THR A 160 15.22 -9.71 23.30
C THR A 160 14.93 -9.79 24.80
N PRO A 161 14.64 -8.64 25.46
CA PRO A 161 14.23 -8.64 26.85
C PRO A 161 13.00 -9.52 27.07
N PRO A 162 12.84 -10.12 28.26
CA PRO A 162 11.62 -10.85 28.58
C PRO A 162 10.41 -9.91 28.44
N ILE A 163 9.43 -10.36 27.66
CA ILE A 163 8.18 -9.63 27.46
C ILE A 163 7.45 -9.66 28.79
N LYS A 164 7.22 -8.48 29.37
CA LYS A 164 6.47 -8.39 30.62
C LYS A 164 5.02 -8.86 30.38
N PRO A 165 4.38 -9.53 31.35
CA PRO A 165 3.01 -10.03 31.21
C PRO A 165 1.96 -8.93 30.92
N ASP A 166 2.28 -7.68 31.25
CA ASP A 166 1.49 -6.47 31.03
C ASP A 166 1.91 -5.69 29.77
N ALA A 167 2.76 -6.27 28.90
CA ALA A 167 3.22 -5.60 27.69
C ALA A 167 2.03 -5.20 26.80
N GLU A 168 1.83 -3.90 26.65
CA GLU A 168 0.74 -3.35 25.85
C GLU A 168 0.94 -3.70 24.37
N VAL A 169 -0.06 -4.35 23.79
CA VAL A 169 -0.06 -4.70 22.36
C VAL A 169 -0.47 -3.49 21.55
N ILE A 170 0.43 -3.02 20.67
CA ILE A 170 0.12 -1.94 19.74
C ILE A 170 -0.33 -2.58 18.41
N HIS A 171 -1.56 -2.30 17.98
CA HIS A 171 -2.12 -2.92 16.77
C HIS A 171 -1.69 -2.25 15.46
N THR A 172 -1.11 -1.04 15.52
CA THR A 172 -0.72 -0.28 14.33
C THR A 172 0.76 0.02 14.33
N ARG A 173 1.38 -0.05 13.14
CA ARG A 173 2.77 0.38 12.93
C ARG A 173 2.84 1.91 12.83
N ASN A 174 2.52 2.61 13.92
CA ASN A 174 2.63 4.07 14.02
C ASN A 174 3.90 4.43 14.81
N VAL A 175 4.98 4.74 14.08
CA VAL A 175 6.32 4.98 14.66
C VAL A 175 6.30 6.10 15.70
N PRO A 176 5.71 7.29 15.46
CA PRO A 176 5.59 8.33 16.48
C PRO A 176 4.91 7.86 17.78
N VAL A 177 3.81 7.11 17.67
CA VAL A 177 3.05 6.64 18.84
C VAL A 177 3.84 5.59 19.63
N ILE A 178 4.52 4.68 18.93
CA ILE A 178 5.37 3.67 19.58
C ILE A 178 6.55 4.36 20.27
N ALA A 179 7.15 5.35 19.63
CA ALA A 179 8.29 6.10 20.15
C ALA A 179 7.92 6.91 21.40
N GLU A 180 6.78 7.59 21.39
CA GLU A 180 6.26 8.32 22.56
C GLU A 180 6.02 7.39 23.75
N LYS A 181 5.41 6.23 23.51
CA LYS A 181 5.13 5.24 24.56
C LYS A 181 6.38 4.61 25.15
N LEU A 182 7.38 4.32 24.32
CA LEU A 182 8.63 3.67 24.74
C LEU A 182 9.73 4.66 25.14
N GLY A 183 9.48 5.98 25.04
CA GLY A 183 10.46 7.01 25.36
C GLY A 183 11.67 7.02 24.40
N THR A 184 11.46 6.68 23.13
CA THR A 184 12.52 6.61 22.11
C THR A 184 12.41 7.73 21.09
N SER A 185 13.46 7.90 20.29
CA SER A 185 13.41 8.70 19.07
C SER A 185 12.48 8.05 18.03
N PRO A 186 11.78 8.81 17.17
CA PRO A 186 10.87 8.29 16.15
C PRO A 186 11.62 7.73 14.92
N ILE A 187 12.69 6.96 15.16
CA ILE A 187 13.48 6.25 14.15
C ILE A 187 13.16 4.76 14.30
N TYR A 188 12.71 4.13 13.22
CA TYR A 188 12.33 2.72 13.18
C TYR A 188 13.18 1.97 12.15
N LEU A 189 13.89 0.94 12.59
CA LEU A 189 14.72 0.08 11.74
C LEU A 189 14.24 -1.36 11.78
N ASP A 190 14.33 -2.05 10.65
CA ASP A 190 14.04 -3.48 10.56
C ASP A 190 15.33 -4.29 10.61
N SER A 191 15.39 -5.27 11.51
CA SER A 191 16.52 -6.20 11.61
C SER A 191 16.48 -7.17 10.43
N CYS A 192 17.60 -7.34 9.73
CA CYS A 192 17.79 -8.39 8.74
C CYS A 192 18.23 -9.72 9.36
N GLU A 193 18.62 -9.72 10.64
CA GLU A 193 19.15 -10.89 11.32
C GLU A 193 18.01 -11.78 11.82
N THR A 194 18.16 -13.09 11.62
CA THR A 194 17.27 -14.11 12.19
C THR A 194 18.04 -14.85 13.27
N VAL A 195 17.47 -14.89 14.48
CA VAL A 195 18.06 -15.61 15.62
C VAL A 195 17.42 -17.00 15.71
N PRO A 196 18.20 -18.10 15.75
CA PRO A 196 17.66 -19.44 16.00
C PRO A 196 16.88 -19.49 17.32
N GLY A 197 15.62 -19.90 17.31
CA GLY A 197 14.73 -19.87 18.49
C GLY A 197 14.22 -18.48 18.90
N GLY A 198 14.54 -17.44 18.12
CA GLY A 198 14.16 -16.05 18.35
C GLY A 198 13.34 -15.43 17.22
N PRO A 199 13.15 -14.09 17.22
CA PRO A 199 12.40 -13.38 16.19
C PRO A 199 13.01 -13.57 14.79
N ILE A 200 12.13 -13.72 13.79
CA ILE A 200 12.53 -13.86 12.39
C ILE A 200 12.60 -12.48 11.74
N GLY A 201 13.81 -11.97 11.53
CA GLY A 201 14.07 -10.69 10.85
C GLY A 201 13.79 -10.70 9.35
N GLY A 202 13.83 -9.53 8.72
CA GLY A 202 13.73 -9.35 7.27
C GLY A 202 12.36 -9.68 6.65
N GLN A 203 11.32 -9.77 7.47
CA GLN A 203 9.97 -10.14 7.02
C GLN A 203 9.19 -8.96 6.42
N THR A 204 9.64 -7.70 6.59
CA THR A 204 9.00 -6.55 5.92
C THR A 204 9.30 -6.58 4.43
N ARG A 205 8.41 -7.20 3.65
CA ARG A 205 8.47 -7.20 2.20
C ARG A 205 7.78 -5.95 1.65
N VAL A 206 8.56 -5.05 1.04
CA VAL A 206 8.02 -3.94 0.25
C VAL A 206 7.73 -4.46 -1.16
N THR A 207 6.67 -5.25 -1.32
CA THR A 207 6.22 -5.70 -2.63
C THR A 207 5.00 -4.92 -3.09
N LEU A 208 5.08 -4.37 -4.30
CA LEU A 208 3.96 -3.72 -4.96
C LEU A 208 3.49 -4.66 -6.07
N ALA A 209 2.26 -5.18 -5.96
CA ALA A 209 1.68 -6.03 -6.99
C ALA A 209 1.51 -5.27 -8.33
N ASN A 210 1.77 -5.99 -9.44
CA ASN A 210 1.75 -5.44 -10.80
C ASN A 210 0.82 -6.26 -11.72
N ASP A 211 -0.49 -6.10 -11.55
CA ASP A 211 -1.49 -6.83 -12.36
C ASP A 211 -2.02 -6.03 -13.56
N HIS A 212 -1.33 -4.97 -13.97
CA HIS A 212 -1.91 -3.92 -14.83
C HIS A 212 -1.82 -4.23 -16.34
N PHE A 213 -1.11 -5.29 -16.74
CA PHE A 213 -0.97 -5.65 -18.15
C PHE A 213 -2.27 -6.16 -18.78
N SER A 214 -2.99 -7.03 -18.07
CA SER A 214 -4.25 -7.61 -18.55
C SER A 214 -5.29 -6.54 -18.85
N TYR A 215 -5.42 -5.52 -18.00
CA TYR A 215 -6.35 -4.41 -18.21
C TYR A 215 -6.01 -3.57 -19.44
N MET A 216 -4.72 -3.27 -19.68
CA MET A 216 -4.30 -2.57 -20.90
C MET A 216 -4.73 -3.34 -22.14
N LEU A 217 -4.52 -4.67 -22.15
CA LEU A 217 -4.93 -5.52 -23.25
C LEU A 217 -6.44 -5.48 -23.46
N THR A 218 -7.24 -5.53 -22.38
CA THR A 218 -8.70 -5.42 -22.46
C THR A 218 -9.13 -4.10 -23.09
N TRP A 219 -8.60 -2.95 -22.65
CA TRP A 219 -9.01 -1.64 -23.13
C TRP A 219 -8.60 -1.39 -24.59
N PHE A 220 -7.39 -1.79 -24.98
CA PHE A 220 -6.96 -1.70 -26.37
C PHE A 220 -7.70 -2.68 -27.29
N SER A 221 -8.01 -3.90 -26.81
CA SER A 221 -8.82 -4.86 -27.57
C SER A 221 -10.23 -4.33 -27.81
N LEU A 222 -10.87 -3.80 -26.75
CA LEU A 222 -12.21 -3.21 -26.86
C LEU A 222 -12.21 -1.99 -27.80
N SER A 223 -11.18 -1.15 -27.72
CA SER A 223 -10.99 -0.03 -28.64
C SER A 223 -10.83 -0.50 -30.09
N GLY A 224 -10.02 -1.52 -30.35
CA GLY A 224 -9.80 -2.05 -31.69
C GLY A 224 -11.05 -2.67 -32.28
N ILE A 225 -11.78 -3.48 -31.51
CA ILE A 225 -13.04 -4.12 -31.95
C ILE A 225 -14.10 -3.06 -32.27
N THR A 226 -14.33 -2.12 -31.36
CA THR A 226 -15.36 -1.08 -31.56
C THR A 226 -15.01 -0.13 -32.70
N PHE A 227 -13.72 0.17 -32.90
CA PHE A 227 -13.24 0.94 -34.04
C PHE A 227 -13.40 0.18 -35.36
N TYR A 228 -13.05 -1.11 -35.40
CA TYR A 228 -13.25 -1.97 -36.57
C TYR A 228 -14.73 -2.07 -36.97
N MET A 229 -15.62 -2.26 -35.99
CA MET A 229 -17.07 -2.28 -36.23
C MET A 229 -17.55 -0.95 -36.81
N TRP A 230 -17.03 0.18 -36.32
CA TRP A 230 -17.33 1.50 -36.87
C TRP A 230 -16.84 1.65 -38.31
N LEU A 231 -15.59 1.26 -38.60
CA LEU A 231 -15.01 1.29 -39.95
C LEU A 231 -15.82 0.44 -40.94
N LYS A 232 -16.14 -0.81 -40.57
CA LYS A 232 -16.93 -1.71 -41.41
C LYS A 232 -18.33 -1.14 -41.70
N LYS A 233 -18.94 -0.48 -40.72
CA LYS A 233 -20.31 0.03 -40.83
C LYS A 233 -20.40 1.34 -41.61
N PHE A 234 -19.41 2.23 -41.51
CA PHE A 234 -19.51 3.59 -42.03
C PHE A 234 -18.44 3.96 -43.07
N ALA A 235 -17.25 3.35 -43.03
CA ALA A 235 -16.13 3.68 -43.93
C ALA A 235 -15.98 2.69 -45.09
N LEU A 236 -16.32 1.40 -44.88
CA LEU A 236 -16.17 0.33 -45.87
C LEU A 236 -17.48 -0.07 -46.55
N ARG A 237 -18.61 0.56 -46.20
CA ARG A 237 -19.85 0.45 -46.98
C ARG A 237 -19.76 1.41 -48.17
N LYS A 238 -19.19 0.92 -49.27
CA LYS A 238 -19.46 1.42 -50.62
C LYS A 238 -20.50 0.52 -51.26
#